data_AF-A0A7C7WPA6-F1
#
_entry.id   AF-A0A7C7WPA6-F1
#
_cell.length_a   1.000
_cell.length_b   1.000
_cell.length_c   1.000
_cell.angle_alpha   90.00
_cell.angle_beta   90.00
_cell.angle_gamma   90.00
#
_symmetry.space_group_name_H-M   'P 1'
#
loop_
_entity.id
_entity.type
_entity.pdbx_description
1 polymer ?
#
loop_
_entity_poly.entity_id
_entity_poly.type
_entity_poly.pdbx_seq_one_letter_code
_entity_poly.pdbx_strand_id
1 'polypeptide(L)'
;MTHNDAADFYPDVWIDPDVTVPAPGERPDAPAQVSPVEASRIVVEARVTLEVPLPTPRDIAPYRNGLLVLEYAVLEVIEGQYEESTLLAAHWVIREAKTLDTAGRPADTVHRMTLEPYATHSELEGERLVMDSDRFDLPLFYDLDPGS
;
A
#
# COMPACT_ATOMS: atom_id res chain seq x y z
N MET A 1 -29.42 -25.92 24.07
CA MET A 1 -30.05 -24.93 23.17
C MET A 1 -28.97 -23.91 22.81
N THR A 2 -28.83 -23.62 21.51
CA THR A 2 -28.05 -22.54 20.83
C THR A 2 -26.52 -22.54 21.04
N HIS A 3 -25.67 -22.98 20.08
CA HIS A 3 -25.25 -22.45 18.75
C HIS A 3 -24.12 -21.41 18.78
N ASN A 4 -23.02 -21.73 18.08
CA ASN A 4 -22.11 -20.91 17.23
C ASN A 4 -20.89 -21.82 16.95
N ASP A 5 -20.64 -22.42 15.79
CA ASP A 5 -20.61 -21.99 14.38
C ASP A 5 -19.58 -20.88 14.09
N ALA A 6 -18.34 -21.31 13.82
CA ALA A 6 -17.50 -20.85 12.72
C ALA A 6 -16.15 -21.59 12.83
N ALA A 7 -15.87 -22.38 11.80
CA ALA A 7 -14.74 -23.29 11.70
C ALA A 7 -13.41 -22.57 11.39
N ASP A 8 -12.37 -23.25 11.85
CA ASP A 8 -10.95 -23.20 11.56
C ASP A 8 -10.54 -22.75 10.15
N PHE A 9 -9.55 -21.86 10.04
CA PHE A 9 -8.54 -21.88 8.97
C PHE A 9 -7.24 -21.21 9.43
N TYR A 10 -6.28 -22.01 9.88
CA TYR A 10 -4.86 -21.68 9.80
C TYR A 10 -4.22 -22.74 8.88
N PRO A 11 -3.72 -22.39 7.68
CA PRO A 11 -2.86 -23.30 6.94
C PRO A 11 -1.41 -22.83 7.03
N ASP A 12 -0.62 -23.55 7.83
CA ASP A 12 0.81 -23.69 7.59
C ASP A 12 1.02 -24.72 6.46
N VAL A 13 1.65 -24.24 5.38
CA VAL A 13 2.49 -24.91 4.36
C VAL A 13 2.55 -26.45 4.32
N TRP A 14 2.18 -27.04 3.17
CA TRP A 14 3.02 -28.00 2.41
C TRP A 14 2.43 -28.33 1.00
N ILE A 15 3.27 -28.34 -0.03
CA ILE A 15 3.05 -28.85 -1.41
C ILE A 15 4.43 -29.37 -1.89
N ASP A 16 4.69 -30.53 -2.53
CA ASP A 16 3.96 -31.64 -3.21
C ASP A 16 4.97 -32.87 -3.24
N PRO A 17 4.80 -34.07 -3.88
CA PRO A 17 4.23 -34.33 -5.21
C PRO A 17 3.67 -35.76 -5.44
N ASP A 18 2.37 -36.02 -5.23
CA ASP A 18 1.75 -37.21 -5.86
C ASP A 18 0.23 -37.12 -5.88
N VAL A 19 -0.34 -36.30 -6.78
CA VAL A 19 -1.73 -36.53 -7.20
C VAL A 19 -1.88 -36.30 -8.70
N THR A 20 -2.15 -37.40 -9.38
CA THR A 20 -2.66 -37.47 -10.75
C THR A 20 -4.00 -36.73 -10.88
N VAL A 21 -4.09 -35.89 -11.90
CA VAL A 21 -5.29 -35.13 -12.31
C VAL A 21 -6.38 -36.06 -12.87
N PRO A 22 -7.66 -35.77 -12.65
CA PRO A 22 -8.65 -35.93 -13.72
C PRO A 22 -9.37 -34.61 -14.06
N ALA A 23 -9.54 -34.39 -15.37
CA ALA A 23 -10.21 -33.26 -16.01
C ALA A 23 -11.77 -33.42 -16.00
N PRO A 24 -12.53 -32.59 -16.75
CA PRO A 24 -12.80 -31.16 -16.57
C PRO A 24 -14.31 -30.91 -16.37
N GLY A 25 -14.69 -29.93 -15.55
CA GLY A 25 -16.11 -29.68 -15.24
C GLY A 25 -16.39 -28.28 -14.71
N GLU A 26 -16.19 -27.27 -15.55
CA GLU A 26 -17.03 -26.07 -15.69
C GLU A 26 -17.71 -25.47 -14.44
N ARG A 27 -17.10 -24.44 -13.84
CA ARG A 27 -17.59 -23.04 -13.98
C ARG A 27 -16.62 -22.00 -13.38
N PRO A 28 -16.63 -20.77 -13.93
CA PRO A 28 -15.66 -19.71 -13.65
C PRO A 28 -15.99 -18.98 -12.34
N ASP A 29 -15.13 -18.03 -11.99
CA ASP A 29 -15.12 -17.19 -10.79
C ASP A 29 -14.40 -17.82 -9.59
N ALA A 30 -13.11 -18.11 -9.80
CA ALA A 30 -12.17 -17.97 -8.70
C ALA A 30 -12.23 -16.49 -8.26
N PRO A 31 -12.46 -16.18 -6.96
CA PRO A 31 -12.19 -14.83 -6.50
C PRO A 31 -10.72 -14.58 -6.85
N ALA A 32 -10.46 -13.42 -7.47
CA ALA A 32 -9.13 -12.93 -7.70
C ALA A 32 -8.29 -13.28 -6.48
N GLN A 33 -7.30 -14.16 -6.67
CA GLN A 33 -6.24 -14.32 -5.70
C GLN A 33 -5.68 -12.91 -5.57
N VAL A 34 -6.07 -12.22 -4.50
CA VAL A 34 -5.26 -11.16 -3.93
C VAL A 34 -4.01 -11.89 -3.49
N SER A 35 -3.10 -12.11 -4.45
CA SER A 35 -1.74 -12.49 -4.16
C SER A 35 -1.31 -11.55 -3.04
N PRO A 36 -0.78 -12.06 -1.91
CA PRO A 36 -0.10 -11.17 -0.98
C PRO A 36 0.87 -10.41 -1.86
N VAL A 37 0.80 -9.08 -1.87
CA VAL A 37 1.80 -8.25 -2.51
C VAL A 37 3.10 -8.73 -1.88
N GLU A 38 3.82 -9.62 -2.59
CA GLU A 38 5.05 -10.18 -2.09
C GLU A 38 5.89 -8.97 -1.72
N ALA A 39 6.54 -9.05 -0.56
CA ALA A 39 7.24 -7.97 0.15
C ALA A 39 8.46 -7.41 -0.63
N SER A 40 8.30 -7.23 -1.92
CA SER A 40 9.27 -6.89 -2.92
C SER A 40 9.17 -5.40 -3.14
N ARG A 41 10.24 -4.73 -2.72
CA ARG A 41 10.52 -3.34 -3.07
C ARG A 41 10.38 -3.13 -4.58
N ILE A 42 9.70 -2.08 -4.97
CA ILE A 42 9.56 -1.65 -6.36
C ILE A 42 10.10 -0.22 -6.53
N VAL A 43 10.56 0.10 -7.73
CA VAL A 43 10.93 1.47 -8.12
C VAL A 43 10.06 1.84 -9.29
N VAL A 44 9.30 2.92 -9.16
CA VAL A 44 8.32 3.35 -10.17
C VAL A 44 8.49 4.83 -10.49
N GLU A 45 8.15 5.19 -11.72
CA GLU A 45 7.79 6.55 -12.07
C GLU A 45 6.27 6.66 -12.01
N ALA A 46 5.76 7.55 -11.16
CA ALA A 46 4.33 7.69 -10.96
C ALA A 46 3.90 9.15 -10.83
N ARG A 47 2.68 9.42 -11.29
CA ARG A 47 2.10 10.76 -11.30
C ARG A 47 1.09 10.92 -10.17
N VAL A 48 1.19 12.03 -9.44
CA VAL A 48 0.21 12.41 -8.40
C VAL A 48 -1.15 12.65 -9.07
N THR A 49 -2.17 11.89 -8.66
CA THR A 49 -3.51 12.02 -9.28
C THR A 49 -4.24 13.26 -8.82
N LEU A 50 -4.13 13.59 -7.52
CA LEU A 50 -4.82 14.71 -6.88
C LEU A 50 -3.91 15.41 -5.89
N GLU A 51 -3.97 16.74 -5.87
CA GLU A 51 -3.32 17.55 -4.85
C GLU A 51 -4.15 17.51 -3.58
N VAL A 52 -3.52 17.14 -2.46
CA VAL A 52 -4.14 17.13 -1.14
C VAL A 52 -3.40 18.13 -0.25
N PRO A 53 -4.11 19.01 0.49
CA PRO A 53 -3.47 19.94 1.40
C PRO A 53 -2.68 19.21 2.48
N LEU A 54 -1.47 19.70 2.77
CA LEU A 54 -0.64 19.11 3.82
C LEU A 54 -1.29 19.33 5.20
N PRO A 55 -1.36 18.30 6.05
CA PRO A 55 -1.78 18.47 7.43
C PRO A 55 -0.77 19.35 8.19
N THR A 56 -1.26 20.08 9.19
CA THR A 56 -0.41 20.81 10.14
C THR A 56 -0.12 19.95 11.38
N PRO A 57 0.94 20.27 12.16
CA PRO A 57 1.21 19.58 13.42
C PRO A 57 0.04 19.63 14.42
N ARG A 58 -0.87 20.60 14.29
CA ARG A 58 -2.06 20.70 15.13
C ARG A 58 -3.14 19.70 14.71
N ASP A 59 -3.24 19.39 13.41
CA ASP A 59 -4.22 18.45 12.87
C ASP A 59 -3.91 17.01 13.25
N ILE A 60 -2.63 16.70 13.49
CA ILE A 60 -2.18 15.37 13.92
C ILE A 60 -1.98 15.24 15.43
N ALA A 61 -2.35 16.24 16.25
CA ALA A 61 -2.19 16.12 17.70
C ALA A 61 -2.96 14.90 18.25
N PRO A 62 -2.42 14.16 19.25
CA PRO A 62 -1.18 14.40 20.00
C PRO A 62 0.09 13.82 19.34
N TYR A 63 0.00 13.28 18.12
CA TYR A 63 1.12 12.70 17.40
C TYR A 63 2.12 13.78 16.97
N ARG A 64 3.41 13.42 16.94
CA ARG A 64 4.49 14.33 16.52
C ARG A 64 4.95 14.07 15.09
N ASN A 65 4.61 12.92 14.53
CA ASN A 65 5.00 12.53 13.19
C ASN A 65 3.74 12.13 12.42
N GLY A 66 3.74 12.46 11.13
CA GLY A 66 2.62 12.18 10.26
C GLY A 66 3.07 11.84 8.86
N LEU A 67 2.46 10.78 8.30
CA LEU A 67 2.54 10.43 6.90
C LEU A 67 1.27 10.86 6.19
N LEU A 68 1.40 11.31 4.95
CA LEU A 68 0.29 11.54 4.05
C LEU A 68 0.26 10.42 3.03
N VAL A 69 -0.92 9.83 2.85
CA VAL A 69 -1.19 8.86 1.80
C VAL A 69 -1.77 9.58 0.61
N LEU A 70 -1.13 9.43 -0.54
CA LEU A 70 -1.62 9.93 -1.81
C LEU A 70 -1.82 8.78 -2.79
N GLU A 71 -2.74 9.00 -3.72
CA GLU A 71 -2.92 8.13 -4.86
C GLU A 71 -2.00 8.56 -6.01
N TYR A 72 -1.38 7.56 -6.63
CA TYR A 72 -0.48 7.73 -7.76
C TYR A 72 -0.93 6.87 -8.93
N ALA A 73 -0.87 7.45 -10.13
CA ALA A 73 -0.96 6.71 -11.37
C ALA A 73 0.43 6.26 -11.80
N VAL A 74 0.65 4.96 -11.88
CA VAL A 74 1.93 4.36 -12.29
C VAL A 74 2.11 4.57 -13.79
N LEU A 75 3.20 5.24 -14.17
CA LEU A 75 3.57 5.47 -15.56
C LEU A 75 4.52 4.39 -16.07
N GLU A 76 5.52 4.06 -15.25
CA GLU A 76 6.54 3.07 -15.57
C GLU A 76 7.02 2.36 -14.30
N VAL A 77 7.24 1.05 -14.39
CA VAL A 77 7.94 0.26 -13.37
C VAL A 77 9.39 0.14 -13.80
N ILE A 78 10.28 0.80 -13.07
CA ILE A 78 11.72 0.86 -13.36
C ILE A 78 12.41 -0.39 -12.81
N GLU A 79 12.04 -0.82 -11.60
CA GLU A 79 12.57 -2.02 -10.94
C GLU A 79 11.45 -2.74 -10.15
N GLY A 80 11.51 -4.07 -10.09
CA GLY A 80 10.49 -4.90 -9.43
C GLY A 80 9.32 -5.26 -10.34
N GLN A 81 8.21 -5.70 -9.75
CA GLN A 81 7.00 -6.11 -10.47
C GLN A 81 5.78 -5.43 -9.86
N TYR A 82 5.01 -4.74 -10.69
CA TYR A 82 3.74 -4.14 -10.33
C TYR A 82 2.82 -4.17 -11.56
N GLU A 83 1.66 -4.79 -11.45
CA GLU A 83 0.77 -5.03 -12.60
C GLU A 83 -0.40 -4.03 -12.67
N GLU A 84 -0.66 -3.33 -11.57
CA GLU A 84 -1.72 -2.34 -11.50
C GLU A 84 -1.27 -0.98 -12.04
N SER A 85 -2.24 -0.17 -12.46
CA SER A 85 -1.98 1.18 -12.99
C SER A 85 -2.06 2.29 -11.93
N THR A 86 -2.52 1.95 -10.73
CA THR A 86 -2.67 2.90 -9.61
C THR A 86 -2.20 2.27 -8.31
N LEU A 87 -1.68 3.08 -7.40
CA LEU A 87 -1.26 2.65 -6.07
C LEU A 87 -1.48 3.76 -5.04
N LEU A 88 -1.48 3.39 -3.76
CA LEU A 88 -1.38 4.33 -2.66
C LEU A 88 0.06 4.34 -2.14
N ALA A 89 0.64 5.52 -1.94
CA ALA A 89 1.94 5.65 -1.28
C ALA A 89 1.85 6.63 -0.12
N ALA A 90 2.39 6.20 1.02
CA ALA A 90 2.57 7.01 2.21
C ALA A 90 3.97 7.63 2.20
N HIS A 91 4.06 8.94 2.36
CA HIS A 91 5.33 9.64 2.56
C HIS A 91 5.29 10.54 3.78
N TRP A 92 6.46 10.86 4.33
CA TRP A 92 6.55 11.77 5.47
C TRP A 92 6.13 13.18 5.08
N VAL A 93 5.23 13.74 5.87
CA VAL A 93 4.82 15.15 5.74
C VAL A 93 5.07 15.96 6.99
N ILE A 94 5.06 15.32 8.17
CA ILE A 94 5.40 15.95 9.45
C ILE A 94 6.39 15.06 10.19
N ARG A 95 7.48 15.66 10.66
CA ARG A 95 8.48 15.02 11.54
C ARG A 95 8.76 15.91 12.74
N GLU A 96 8.79 15.34 13.93
CA GLU A 96 9.09 16.03 15.18
C GLU A 96 8.23 17.29 15.44
N ALA A 97 6.96 17.25 15.02
CA ALA A 97 5.98 18.34 15.04
C ALA A 97 6.32 19.51 14.10
N LYS A 98 7.02 19.26 12.99
CA LYS A 98 7.29 20.21 11.92
C LYS A 98 6.89 19.64 10.57
N THR A 99 6.15 20.41 9.78
CA THR A 99 5.86 20.06 8.38
C THR A 99 7.16 20.13 7.56
N LEU A 100 7.40 19.15 6.71
CA LEU A 100 8.58 19.10 5.84
C LEU A 100 8.34 19.98 4.60
N ASP A 101 9.32 20.79 4.22
CA ASP A 101 9.19 21.68 3.04
C ASP A 101 9.09 20.92 1.71
N THR A 102 9.63 19.69 1.65
CA THR A 102 9.60 18.80 0.48
C THR A 102 8.36 17.90 0.42
N ALA A 103 7.46 18.01 1.40
CA ALA A 103 6.27 17.15 1.51
C ALA A 103 5.21 17.41 0.43
N GLY A 104 5.24 18.60 -0.17
CA GLY A 104 4.27 19.02 -1.17
C GLY A 104 4.30 18.14 -2.41
N ARG A 105 3.13 17.65 -2.81
CA ARG A 105 2.92 16.85 -4.02
C ARG A 105 1.80 17.49 -4.84
N PRO A 106 2.12 18.45 -5.72
CA PRO A 106 1.12 19.07 -6.57
C PRO A 106 0.53 18.05 -7.54
N ALA A 107 -0.73 18.23 -7.92
CA ALA A 107 -1.38 17.37 -8.90
C ALA A 107 -0.60 17.35 -10.22
N ASP A 108 -0.67 16.23 -10.94
CA ASP A 108 -0.03 16.01 -12.25
C ASP A 108 1.51 16.03 -12.24
N THR A 109 2.15 16.18 -11.06
CA THR A 109 3.61 16.05 -10.95
C THR A 109 4.03 14.58 -10.96
N VAL A 110 5.15 14.31 -11.62
CA VAL A 110 5.73 12.96 -11.76
C VAL A 110 6.90 12.83 -10.81
N HIS A 111 6.92 11.74 -10.04
CA HIS A 111 7.96 11.42 -9.07
C HIS A 111 8.48 10.01 -9.31
N ARG A 112 9.80 9.84 -9.24
CA ARG A 112 10.41 8.53 -9.13
C ARG A 112 10.43 8.14 -7.65
N MET A 113 9.77 7.05 -7.30
CA MET A 113 9.63 6.62 -5.91
C MET A 113 10.18 5.21 -5.74
N THR A 114 10.77 5.00 -4.57
CA THR A 114 11.17 3.67 -4.13
C THR A 114 10.19 3.22 -3.07
N LEU A 115 9.37 2.22 -3.41
CA LEU A 115 8.21 1.82 -2.65
C LEU A 115 8.42 0.45 -2.02
N GLU A 116 8.09 0.32 -0.74
CA GLU A 116 7.99 -0.95 -0.03
C GLU A 116 6.58 -1.11 0.54
N PRO A 117 6.02 -2.33 0.64
CA PRO A 117 4.68 -2.50 1.19
C PRO A 117 4.60 -1.93 2.60
N TYR A 118 3.63 -1.07 2.88
CA TYR A 118 3.55 -0.38 4.17
C TYR A 118 3.50 -1.34 5.37
N ALA A 119 2.88 -2.52 5.17
CA ALA A 119 2.77 -3.57 6.18
C ALA A 119 4.13 -4.16 6.63
N THR A 120 5.22 -3.96 5.88
CA THR A 120 6.56 -4.43 6.29
C THR A 120 7.30 -3.47 7.22
N HIS A 121 6.73 -2.28 7.47
CA HIS A 121 7.35 -1.22 8.28
C HIS A 121 6.70 -1.11 9.67
N SER A 122 7.01 -2.08 10.54
CA SER A 122 6.54 -2.08 11.93
C SER A 122 6.89 -0.80 12.71
N GLU A 123 7.96 -0.09 12.32
CA GLU A 123 8.35 1.19 12.90
C GLU A 123 7.31 2.30 12.70
N LEU A 124 6.37 2.14 11.76
CA LEU A 124 5.33 3.13 11.43
C LEU A 124 4.01 2.89 12.19
N GLU A 125 3.83 1.76 12.88
CA GLU A 125 2.57 1.36 13.54
C GLU A 125 2.07 2.33 14.62
N GLY A 126 2.93 3.26 15.09
CA GLY A 126 2.58 4.31 16.05
C GLY A 126 2.40 5.71 15.47
N GLU A 127 2.63 5.88 14.17
CA GLU A 127 2.70 7.18 13.52
C GLU A 127 1.35 7.57 12.92
N ARG A 128 1.08 8.88 12.81
CA ARG A 128 -0.21 9.32 12.27
C ARG A 128 -0.25 9.16 10.75
N LEU A 129 -1.02 8.20 10.26
CA LEU A 129 -1.37 8.11 8.85
C LEU A 129 -2.56 9.02 8.53
N VAL A 130 -2.39 9.95 7.60
CA VAL A 130 -3.45 10.82 7.07
C VAL A 130 -3.75 10.37 5.64
N MET A 131 -5.00 10.06 5.35
CA MET A 131 -5.44 9.61 4.03
C MET A 131 -6.75 10.32 3.68
N ASP A 132 -6.79 10.92 2.50
CA ASP A 132 -7.93 11.63 1.94
C ASP A 132 -8.43 10.92 0.67
N SER A 133 -8.53 9.59 0.73
CA SER A 133 -9.01 8.74 -0.36
C SER A 133 -9.84 7.58 0.19
N ASP A 134 -10.94 7.26 -0.49
CA ASP A 134 -11.81 6.12 -0.19
C ASP A 134 -11.34 4.81 -0.85
N ARG A 135 -10.17 4.83 -1.52
CA ARG A 135 -9.62 3.70 -2.30
C ARG A 135 -8.87 2.70 -1.42
N PHE A 136 -9.53 2.19 -0.38
CA PHE A 136 -8.98 1.19 0.53
C PHE A 136 -8.73 -0.18 -0.13
N ASP A 137 -9.22 -0.38 -1.35
CA ASP A 137 -8.98 -1.55 -2.19
C ASP A 137 -7.58 -1.58 -2.82
N LEU A 138 -6.87 -0.44 -2.84
CA LEU A 138 -5.54 -0.34 -3.42
C LEU A 138 -4.44 -0.74 -2.43
N PRO A 139 -3.34 -1.35 -2.91
CA PRO A 139 -2.20 -1.64 -2.07
C PRO A 139 -1.55 -0.34 -1.57
N LEU A 140 -1.24 -0.32 -0.27
CA LEU A 140 -0.54 0.79 0.38
C LEU A 140 0.96 0.49 0.47
N PHE A 141 1.74 1.38 -0.11
CA PHE A 141 3.19 1.39 -0.04
C PHE A 141 3.69 2.52 0.86
N TYR A 142 4.92 2.40 1.32
CA TYR A 142 5.71 3.45 1.95
C TYR A 142 6.80 3.91 0.99
N ASP A 143 6.89 5.21 0.78
CA ASP A 143 7.95 5.84 -0.02
C ASP A 143 9.19 6.05 0.84
N LEU A 144 10.24 5.30 0.52
CA LEU A 144 11.53 5.35 1.21
C LEU A 144 12.30 6.64 0.93
N ASP A 145 12.02 7.31 -0.19
CA ASP A 145 12.79 8.47 -0.64
C ASP A 145 11.93 9.55 -1.29
N PRO A 146 11.06 10.23 -0.50
CA PRO A 146 10.15 11.22 -1.04
C PRO A 146 10.82 12.54 -1.49
N GLY A 147 12.14 12.64 -1.42
CA GLY A 147 12.88 13.88 -1.67
C GLY A 147 13.74 13.91 -2.93
N SER A 148 13.71 12.86 -3.77
CA SER A 148 14.65 12.72 -4.90
C SER A 148 14.09 13.11 -6.27
#